data_AF-A0A117KWR6-F1
#
_entry.id   AF-A0A117KWR6-F1
#
_cell.length_a   1.000
_cell.length_b   1.000
_cell.length_c   1.000
_cell.angle_alpha   90.00
_cell.angle_beta   90.00
_cell.angle_gamma   90.00
#
_symmetry.space_group_name_H-M   'P 1'
#
loop_
_entity.id
_entity.type
_entity.pdbx_description
1 polymer ?
#
loop_
_entity_poly.entity_id
_entity_poly.type
_entity_poly.pdbx_seq_one_letter_code
_entity_poly.pdbx_strand_id
1 'polypeptide(L)'
;MKQAHAKYGWFCEAVNFAAEATKLMIGDGEYKQNEKFGKTFFEAAMKEYEFGEYDLVSFKGVDEGDLVFGKTAPTPGYAAEIRVPIAVLDVPLIGKQEVEIPMRYYSLGEMRRGEKMH
;
A
#
# COMPACT_ATOMS: atom_id res chain seq x y z
N MET A 1 10.03 16.32 4.55
CA MET A 1 10.10 15.54 3.28
C MET A 1 10.74 14.16 3.41
N LYS A 2 11.90 13.98 4.08
CA LYS A 2 12.52 12.63 4.22
C LYS A 2 11.61 11.57 4.87
N GLN A 3 10.84 11.96 5.89
CA GLN A 3 9.92 11.05 6.60
C GLN A 3 8.75 10.56 5.71
N ALA A 4 8.19 11.45 4.87
CA ALA A 4 7.11 11.10 3.95
C ALA A 4 7.55 10.05 2.93
N HIS A 5 8.79 10.16 2.44
CA HIS A 5 9.35 9.25 1.45
C HIS A 5 9.63 7.86 2.06
N ALA A 6 10.20 7.80 3.27
CA ALA A 6 10.40 6.55 3.99
C ALA A 6 9.07 5.84 4.27
N LYS A 7 8.08 6.58 4.77
CA LYS A 7 6.72 6.06 4.97
C LYS A 7 6.12 5.56 3.66
N TYR A 8 6.24 6.29 2.55
CA TYR A 8 5.74 5.78 1.28
C TYR A 8 6.40 4.46 0.87
N GLY A 9 7.71 4.31 1.08
CA GLY A 9 8.44 3.06 0.83
C GLY A 9 7.88 1.88 1.64
N TRP A 10 7.76 2.04 2.96
CA TRP A 10 7.20 0.99 3.84
C TRP A 10 5.75 0.65 3.48
N PHE A 11 4.96 1.65 3.08
CA PHE A 11 3.59 1.42 2.62
C PHE A 11 3.58 0.55 1.35
N CYS A 12 4.42 0.86 0.37
CA CYS A 12 4.57 0.04 -0.84
C CYS A 12 5.02 -1.40 -0.51
N GLU A 13 6.01 -1.55 0.38
CA GLU A 13 6.49 -2.85 0.85
C GLU A 13 5.40 -3.65 1.53
N ALA A 14 4.58 -3.04 2.40
CA ALA A 14 3.48 -3.72 3.07
C ALA A 14 2.41 -4.24 2.09
N VAL A 15 2.08 -3.47 1.05
CA VAL A 15 1.09 -3.89 0.03
C VAL A 15 1.66 -4.99 -0.88
N ASN A 16 2.96 -4.92 -1.20
CA ASN A 16 3.64 -6.00 -1.93
C ASN A 16 3.71 -7.28 -1.10
N PHE A 17 4.10 -7.17 0.18
CA PHE A 17 4.14 -8.29 1.11
C PHE A 17 2.76 -8.95 1.22
N ALA A 18 1.69 -8.17 1.35
CA ALA A 18 0.34 -8.70 1.36
C ALA A 18 0.01 -9.50 0.10
N ALA A 19 0.43 -9.02 -1.08
CA ALA A 19 0.20 -9.72 -2.33
C ALA A 19 1.00 -11.03 -2.44
N GLU A 20 2.26 -11.02 -2.02
CA GLU A 20 3.14 -12.20 -2.00
C GLU A 20 2.67 -13.23 -0.97
N ALA A 21 2.29 -12.80 0.22
CA ALA A 21 1.81 -13.67 1.29
C ALA A 21 0.48 -14.34 0.92
N THR A 22 -0.47 -13.60 0.33
CA THR A 22 -1.70 -14.20 -0.20
C THR A 22 -1.39 -15.24 -1.27
N LYS A 23 -0.49 -14.92 -2.20
CA LYS A 23 -0.06 -15.85 -3.26
C LYS A 23 0.52 -17.14 -2.69
N LEU A 24 1.41 -17.05 -1.71
CA LEU A 24 2.03 -18.22 -1.09
C LEU A 24 1.04 -19.11 -0.33
N MET A 25 0.03 -18.51 0.29
CA MET A 25 -0.91 -19.21 1.16
C MET A 25 -2.11 -19.80 0.41
N ILE A 26 -2.59 -19.12 -0.63
CA ILE A 26 -3.89 -19.41 -1.26
C ILE A 26 -3.72 -19.74 -2.76
N GLY A 27 -2.64 -19.28 -3.38
CA GLY A 27 -2.38 -19.46 -4.81
C GLY A 27 -2.53 -18.17 -5.61
N ASP A 28 -2.18 -18.26 -6.89
CA ASP A 28 -2.15 -17.11 -7.80
C ASP A 28 -3.57 -16.67 -8.23
N GLY A 29 -3.79 -15.35 -8.24
CA GLY A 29 -4.91 -14.72 -8.93
C GLY A 29 -6.20 -14.50 -8.15
N GLU A 30 -6.34 -14.99 -6.91
CA GLU A 30 -7.58 -14.86 -6.12
C GLU A 30 -7.61 -13.65 -5.18
N TYR A 31 -7.05 -12.51 -5.60
CA TYR A 31 -6.86 -11.35 -4.71
C TYR A 31 -8.18 -10.72 -4.22
N LYS A 32 -9.20 -10.57 -5.07
CA LYS A 32 -10.52 -10.05 -4.67
C LYS A 32 -11.21 -10.93 -3.64
N GLN A 33 -11.19 -12.24 -3.85
CA GLN A 33 -11.85 -13.19 -2.96
C GLN A 33 -11.16 -13.24 -1.59
N ASN A 34 -9.86 -12.95 -1.57
CA ASN A 34 -9.02 -12.99 -0.38
C ASN A 34 -8.63 -11.60 0.14
N GLU A 35 -9.43 -10.57 -0.15
CA GLU A 35 -9.16 -9.18 0.26
C GLU A 35 -8.98 -9.05 1.77
N LYS A 36 -9.83 -9.71 2.56
CA LYS A 36 -9.73 -9.70 4.03
C LYS A 36 -8.39 -10.27 4.51
N PHE A 37 -7.93 -11.33 3.86
CA PHE A 37 -6.69 -12.01 4.22
C PHE A 37 -5.46 -11.17 3.83
N GLY A 38 -5.46 -10.62 2.61
CA GLY A 38 -4.44 -9.67 2.17
C GLY A 38 -4.37 -8.43 3.06
N LYS A 39 -5.53 -7.90 3.46
CA LYS A 39 -5.59 -6.77 4.39
C LYS A 39 -4.94 -7.12 5.74
N THR A 40 -5.16 -8.33 6.27
CA THR A 40 -4.49 -8.77 7.51
C THR A 40 -2.96 -8.79 7.36
N PHE A 41 -2.42 -9.27 6.24
CA PHE A 41 -0.98 -9.23 6.00
C PHE A 41 -0.44 -7.80 5.85
N PHE A 42 -1.19 -6.95 5.15
CA PHE A 42 -0.85 -5.54 5.02
C PHE A 42 -0.78 -4.86 6.40
N GLU A 43 -1.80 -5.03 7.24
CA GLU A 43 -1.84 -4.42 8.58
C GLU A 43 -0.74 -5.00 9.49
N ALA A 44 -0.43 -6.29 9.37
CA ALA A 44 0.67 -6.92 10.08
C ALA A 44 2.04 -6.33 9.68
N ALA A 45 2.29 -6.18 8.37
CA ALA A 45 3.53 -5.57 7.87
C ALA A 45 3.64 -4.10 8.27
N MET A 46 2.57 -3.32 8.15
CA MET A 46 2.54 -1.92 8.59
C MET A 46 2.86 -1.77 10.09
N LYS A 47 2.40 -2.72 10.90
CA LYS A 47 2.72 -2.78 12.34
C LYS A 47 4.19 -3.14 12.58
N GLU A 48 4.72 -4.11 11.84
CA GLU A 48 6.13 -4.55 11.96
C GLU A 48 7.11 -3.46 11.53
N TYR A 49 6.79 -2.67 10.50
CA TYR A 49 7.60 -1.52 10.08
C TYR A 49 7.50 -0.32 11.03
N GLU A 50 6.75 -0.42 12.12
CA GLU A 50 6.48 0.67 13.06
C GLU A 50 6.08 1.96 12.32
N PHE A 51 5.23 1.83 11.29
CA PHE A 51 4.88 2.91 10.37
C PHE A 51 4.37 4.18 11.07
N GLY A 52 3.79 3.99 12.27
CA GLY A 52 3.14 5.00 13.07
C GLY A 52 1.69 5.18 12.66
N GLU A 53 1.13 6.35 12.97
CA GLU A 53 -0.26 6.67 12.67
C GLU A 53 -0.51 6.81 11.16
N TYR A 54 -1.63 6.23 10.71
CA TYR A 54 -2.18 6.36 9.37
C TYR A 54 -3.67 6.01 9.41
N ASP A 55 -4.44 6.56 8.48
CA ASP A 55 -5.81 6.12 8.22
C ASP A 55 -5.84 5.27 6.96
N LEU A 56 -6.38 4.04 7.07
CA LEU A 56 -6.65 3.21 5.91
C LEU A 56 -7.93 3.67 5.22
N VAL A 57 -7.80 4.32 4.07
CA VAL A 57 -8.94 4.79 3.27
C VAL A 57 -9.54 3.65 2.46
N SER A 58 -8.69 2.87 1.78
CA SER A 58 -9.14 1.68 1.07
C SER A 58 -8.05 0.63 0.99
N PHE A 59 -8.47 -0.63 0.98
CA PHE A 59 -7.65 -1.78 0.62
C PHE A 59 -8.55 -2.71 -0.18
N LYS A 60 -8.16 -3.03 -1.42
CA LYS A 60 -9.00 -3.83 -2.32
C LYS A 60 -8.20 -4.84 -3.11
N GLY A 61 -8.77 -6.01 -3.29
CA GLY A 61 -8.31 -6.93 -4.33
C GLY A 61 -8.65 -6.40 -5.71
N VAL A 62 -7.77 -6.65 -6.66
CA VAL A 62 -7.86 -6.16 -8.04
C VAL A 62 -7.62 -7.32 -8.98
N ASP A 63 -8.46 -7.46 -10.00
CA ASP A 63 -8.26 -8.40 -11.10
C ASP A 63 -7.63 -7.67 -12.31
N GLU A 64 -7.07 -8.44 -13.24
CA GLU A 64 -6.64 -7.89 -14.53
C GLU A 64 -7.81 -7.20 -15.25
N GLY A 65 -7.54 -6.01 -15.80
CA GLY A 65 -8.54 -5.20 -16.51
C GLY A 65 -9.33 -4.24 -15.62
N ASP A 66 -9.27 -4.36 -14.30
CA ASP A 66 -9.94 -3.43 -13.39
C ASP A 66 -9.35 -2.01 -13.45
N LEU A 67 -10.17 -1.00 -13.16
CA LEU A 67 -9.69 0.38 -13.00
C LEU A 67 -9.14 0.63 -11.59
N VAL A 68 -7.89 1.05 -11.54
CA VAL A 68 -7.14 1.38 -10.32
C VAL A 68 -6.45 2.73 -10.50
N PHE A 69 -6.84 3.71 -9.68
CA PHE A 69 -6.28 5.06 -9.70
C PHE A 69 -6.23 5.72 -11.10
N GLY A 70 -7.26 5.45 -11.92
CA GLY A 70 -7.39 6.00 -13.27
C GLY A 70 -6.64 5.22 -14.36
N LYS A 71 -6.03 4.07 -14.04
CA LYS A 71 -5.36 3.18 -15.00
C LYS A 71 -5.94 1.77 -14.94
N THR A 72 -5.85 1.05 -16.04
CA THR A 72 -6.22 -0.37 -16.10
C THR A 72 -5.13 -1.22 -15.45
N ALA A 73 -5.54 -2.12 -14.56
CA ALA A 73 -4.66 -3.08 -13.92
C ALA A 73 -4.13 -4.09 -14.95
N PRO A 74 -2.80 -4.22 -15.12
CA PRO A 74 -2.22 -5.14 -16.09
C PRO A 74 -2.20 -6.59 -15.60
N THR A 75 -2.34 -6.82 -14.29
CA THR A 75 -2.36 -8.16 -13.66
C THR A 75 -3.29 -8.13 -12.44
N PRO A 76 -3.62 -9.27 -11.82
CA PRO A 76 -4.23 -9.28 -10.50
C PRO A 76 -3.27 -8.74 -9.41
N GLY A 77 -3.80 -8.24 -8.30
CA GLY A 77 -3.01 -7.73 -7.17
C GLY A 77 -3.84 -7.02 -6.10
N TYR A 78 -3.19 -6.20 -5.26
CA TYR A 78 -3.88 -5.36 -4.27
C TYR A 78 -3.66 -3.88 -4.55
N ALA A 79 -4.71 -3.08 -4.37
CA ALA A 79 -4.61 -1.63 -4.34
C ALA A 79 -4.95 -1.11 -2.96
N ALA A 80 -4.15 -0.18 -2.45
CA ALA A 80 -4.36 0.45 -1.16
C ALA A 80 -4.26 1.97 -1.26
N GLU A 81 -5.04 2.64 -0.42
CA GLU A 81 -4.99 4.09 -0.20
C GLU A 81 -4.96 4.36 1.30
N ILE A 82 -3.98 5.14 1.75
CA ILE A 82 -3.88 5.58 3.14
C ILE A 82 -3.76 7.12 3.20
N ARG A 83 -4.06 7.68 4.37
CA ARG A 83 -3.69 9.06 4.72
C ARG A 83 -2.68 9.01 5.85
N VAL A 84 -1.63 9.79 5.71
CA VAL A 84 -0.55 9.85 6.71
C VAL A 84 -0.49 11.26 7.28
N PRO A 85 -0.74 11.45 8.58
CA PRO A 85 -0.46 12.72 9.24
C PRO A 85 1.06 12.94 9.30
N ILE A 86 1.50 14.11 8.86
CA ILE A 86 2.88 14.56 8.98
C ILE A 86 2.89 15.90 9.69
N ALA A 87 3.65 16.00 10.79
CA ALA A 87 3.90 17.27 11.45
C ALA A 87 4.75 18.17 10.53
N VAL A 88 4.21 19.33 10.14
CA VAL A 88 4.84 20.19 9.12
C VAL A 88 5.63 21.33 9.72
N LEU A 89 5.22 21.87 10.89
CA LEU A 89 5.97 22.88 11.62
C LEU A 89 5.59 22.87 13.11
N ASP A 90 6.58 23.13 13.96
CA ASP A 90 6.38 23.54 15.35
C ASP A 90 6.42 25.08 15.39
N VAL A 91 5.25 25.70 15.36
CA VAL A 91 5.14 27.17 15.37
C VAL A 91 4.94 27.63 16.81
N PRO A 92 5.84 28.47 17.37
CA PRO A 92 5.64 29.01 18.72
C PRO A 92 4.27 29.72 18.80
N LEU A 93 3.50 29.43 19.85
CA LEU A 93 2.14 29.94 20.15
C LEU A 93 0.94 29.24 19.50
N ILE A 94 1.10 28.53 18.37
CA ILE A 94 -0.03 27.92 17.63
C ILE A 94 -0.07 26.39 17.81
N GLY A 95 1.03 25.80 18.30
CA GLY A 95 1.16 24.36 18.48
C GLY A 95 1.57 23.64 17.21
N LYS A 96 1.61 22.31 17.26
CA LYS A 96 1.99 21.48 16.12
C LYS A 96 0.87 21.50 15.08
N GLN A 97 1.23 21.82 13.84
CA GLN A 97 0.34 21.66 12.70
C GLN A 97 0.65 20.37 11.95
N GLU A 98 -0.39 19.58 11.72
CA GLU A 98 -0.32 18.34 10.96
C GLU A 98 -0.96 18.53 9.58
N VAL A 99 -0.34 17.94 8.56
CA VAL A 99 -0.90 17.84 7.22
C VAL A 99 -1.06 16.37 6.87
N GLU A 100 -2.25 16.02 6.40
CA GLU A 100 -2.53 14.68 5.89
C GLU A 100 -2.03 14.55 4.44
N ILE A 101 -1.16 13.58 4.20
CA ILE A 101 -0.70 13.25 2.85
C ILE A 101 -1.40 11.97 2.39
N PRO A 102 -2.19 12.02 1.28
CA PRO A 102 -2.75 10.81 0.70
C PRO A 102 -1.66 10.02 -0.02
N MET A 103 -1.60 8.72 0.24
CA MET A 103 -0.71 7.77 -0.44
C MET A 103 -1.53 6.68 -1.11
N ARG A 104 -1.21 6.38 -2.36
CA ARG A 104 -1.88 5.36 -3.17
C ARG A 104 -0.84 4.45 -3.78
N TYR A 105 -1.10 3.16 -3.76
CA TYR A 105 -0.22 2.16 -4.35
C TYR A 105 -1.00 0.94 -4.79
N TYR A 106 -0.52 0.30 -5.85
CA TYR A 106 -1.08 -0.92 -6.41
C TYR A 106 0.07 -1.89 -6.64
N SER A 107 0.00 -3.07 -6.01
CA SER A 107 0.97 -4.15 -6.17
C SER A 107 0.63 -5.01 -7.36
N LEU A 108 1.67 -5.53 -8.01
CA LEU A 108 1.55 -6.52 -9.07
C LEU A 108 1.64 -7.91 -8.43
N GLY A 109 0.62 -8.74 -8.62
CA GLY A 109 0.62 -10.15 -8.18
C GLY A 109 1.60 -11.03 -8.96
N GLU A 110 2.04 -10.57 -10.14
CA GLU A 110 3.12 -11.17 -10.91
C GLU A 110 4.14 -10.12 -11.33
N MET A 111 5.39 -10.24 -10.87
CA MET A 111 6.51 -9.76 -11.67
C MET A 111 6.64 -10.72 -12.85
N ARG A 112 6.37 -10.25 -14.08
CA ARG A 112 6.82 -10.99 -15.28
C ARG A 112 8.34 -11.19 -15.14
N ARG A 113 8.78 -12.43 -14.90
CA ARG A 113 10.18 -12.86 -15.07
C ARG A 113 10.55 -12.60 -16.53
N GLY A 114 10.99 -11.38 -16.86
CA GLY A 114 11.28 -11.05 -18.26
C GLY A 114 11.65 -9.60 -18.52
N GLU A 115 11.13 -8.62 -17.78
CA GLU A 115 11.55 -7.23 -17.98
C GLU A 115 12.83 -6.94 -17.21
N LYS A 116 13.95 -7.36 -17.81
CA LYS A 116 15.23 -6.70 -17.58
C LYS A 116 15.03 -5.20 -17.85
N MET A 117 15.21 -4.38 -16.81
CA MET A 117 15.45 -2.95 -16.99
C MET A 117 16.69 -2.82 -17.88
N HIS A 118 16.49 -2.32 -19.09
CA HIS A 118 17.53 -1.82 -19.99
C HIS A 118 17.54 -0.30 -19.93
#